data_AF-A0A6B3HRU8-F1
#
_entry.id   AF-A0A6B3HRU8-F1
#
_cell.length_a   1.000
_cell.length_b   1.000
_cell.length_c   1.000
_cell.angle_alpha   90.00
_cell.angle_beta   90.00
_cell.angle_gamma   90.00
#
_symmetry.space_group_name_H-M   'P 1'
#
loop_
_entity.id
_entity.type
_entity.pdbx_description
1 polymer ?
#
loop_
_entity_poly.entity_id
_entity_poly.type
_entity_poly.pdbx_seq_one_letter_code
_entity_poly.pdbx_strand_id
1 'polypeptide(L)'
;HPHESPKSMTIPMIVLAVGSVFAGGFFAIGDRFVNWLEPVTGYEHGHSPLSVATVTGATVVALVIGVGIAWAMYGRKPVPVLAPRGSLLTRAARRDLFQDDFNHVVLVRGGEHLTRSLVYVDHSLVDGVVNGTAASVGGLSGRLRKLQNGYARSYAVSMFGGAAVVIAATLLMRAV
;
A
#
# COMPACT_ATOMS: atom_id res chain seq x y z
N HIS A 1 -0.51 -18.99 -39.51
CA HIS A 1 -0.66 -20.44 -39.25
C HIS A 1 -0.49 -20.69 -37.76
N PRO A 2 -1.44 -21.38 -37.10
CA PRO A 2 -1.23 -21.87 -35.75
C PRO A 2 0.02 -22.75 -35.75
N HIS A 3 0.95 -22.46 -34.86
CA HIS A 3 2.16 -23.26 -34.66
C HIS A 3 2.22 -23.65 -33.19
N GLU A 4 2.86 -24.78 -32.93
CA GLU A 4 3.11 -25.21 -31.56
C GLU A 4 3.99 -24.19 -30.84
N SER A 5 3.71 -23.99 -29.55
CA SER A 5 4.51 -23.11 -28.71
C SER A 5 5.98 -23.57 -28.69
N PRO A 6 6.94 -22.64 -28.64
CA PRO A 6 8.35 -22.99 -28.55
C PRO A 6 8.63 -23.80 -27.29
N LYS A 7 9.69 -24.63 -27.33
CA LYS A 7 10.07 -25.53 -26.22
C LYS A 7 10.26 -24.80 -24.88
N SER A 8 10.65 -23.53 -24.91
CA SER A 8 10.78 -22.68 -23.71
C SER A 8 9.45 -22.46 -22.96
N MET A 9 8.29 -22.60 -23.62
CA MET A 9 6.97 -22.53 -23.00
C MET A 9 6.40 -23.93 -22.71
N THR A 10 6.56 -24.87 -23.65
CA THR A 10 5.98 -26.22 -23.54
C THR A 10 6.61 -27.04 -22.42
N ILE A 11 7.93 -26.94 -22.21
CA ILE A 11 8.63 -27.70 -21.17
C ILE A 11 8.14 -27.30 -19.75
N PRO A 12 8.10 -26.00 -19.36
CA PRO A 12 7.54 -25.61 -18.07
C PRO A 12 6.10 -26.08 -17.86
N MET A 13 5.23 -25.98 -18.88
CA MET A 13 3.85 -26.44 -18.78
C MET A 13 3.74 -27.95 -18.52
N ILE A 14 4.56 -28.77 -19.19
CA ILE A 14 4.58 -30.22 -18.97
C ILE A 14 5.04 -30.54 -17.54
N VAL A 15 6.10 -29.89 -17.06
CA VAL A 15 6.61 -30.09 -15.70
C VAL A 15 5.54 -29.75 -14.67
N LEU A 16 4.83 -28.62 -14.84
CA LEU A 16 3.72 -28.25 -13.98
C LEU A 16 2.58 -29.26 -14.03
N ALA A 17 2.21 -29.76 -15.22
CA ALA A 17 1.15 -30.75 -15.37
C ALA A 17 1.48 -32.08 -14.66
N VAL A 18 2.71 -32.58 -14.82
CA VAL A 18 3.19 -33.78 -14.10
C VAL A 18 3.18 -33.54 -12.60
N GLY A 19 3.63 -32.37 -12.14
CA GLY A 19 3.58 -31.97 -10.74
C GLY A 19 2.16 -31.95 -10.18
N SER A 20 1.18 -31.41 -10.92
CA SER A 20 -0.23 -31.39 -10.52
C SER A 20 -0.84 -32.78 -10.39
N VAL A 21 -0.57 -33.68 -11.35
CA VAL A 21 -1.06 -35.07 -11.30
C VAL A 21 -0.43 -35.82 -10.13
N PHE A 22 0.89 -35.68 -9.95
CA PHE A 22 1.60 -36.31 -8.85
C PHE A 22 1.11 -35.81 -7.49
N ALA A 23 1.01 -34.49 -7.29
CA ALA A 23 0.53 -33.91 -6.05
C ALA A 23 -0.91 -34.34 -5.75
N GLY A 24 -1.80 -34.30 -6.75
CA GLY A 24 -3.18 -34.77 -6.61
C GLY A 24 -3.25 -36.24 -6.18
N GLY A 25 -2.48 -37.12 -6.83
CA GLY A 25 -2.41 -38.54 -6.46
C GLY A 25 -1.80 -38.76 -5.06
N PHE A 26 -0.73 -38.05 -4.73
CA PHE A 26 -0.06 -38.16 -3.44
C PHE A 26 -0.96 -37.78 -2.27
N PHE A 27 -1.75 -36.70 -2.41
CA PHE A 27 -2.67 -36.23 -1.37
C PHE A 27 -3.99 -37.02 -1.32
N ALA A 28 -4.39 -37.68 -2.41
CA ALA A 28 -5.59 -38.50 -2.45
C ALA A 28 -5.45 -39.84 -1.68
N ILE A 29 -4.24 -40.28 -1.37
CA ILE A 29 -4.00 -41.58 -0.72
C ILE A 29 -4.01 -41.43 0.80
N GLY A 30 -5.06 -41.97 1.43
CA GLY A 30 -5.17 -42.22 2.87
C GLY A 30 -4.97 -40.98 3.74
N ASP A 31 -6.01 -40.18 3.96
CA ASP A 31 -6.11 -39.01 4.85
C ASP A 31 -4.91 -38.05 4.92
N ARG A 32 -3.92 -38.14 4.03
CA ARG A 32 -2.70 -37.33 4.04
C ARG A 32 -3.00 -35.86 3.90
N PHE A 33 -3.98 -35.51 3.07
CA PHE A 33 -4.43 -34.15 2.91
C PHE A 33 -5.00 -33.57 4.21
N VAL A 34 -5.81 -34.37 4.91
CA VAL A 34 -6.42 -34.03 6.20
C VAL A 34 -5.35 -33.82 7.26
N ASN A 35 -4.44 -34.79 7.42
CA ASN A 35 -3.35 -34.74 8.39
C ASN A 35 -2.36 -33.60 8.10
N TRP A 36 -2.18 -33.21 6.83
CA TRP A 36 -1.35 -32.07 6.45
C TRP A 36 -1.99 -30.72 6.80
N LEU A 37 -3.32 -30.60 6.73
CA LEU A 37 -4.06 -29.38 7.06
C LEU A 37 -4.37 -29.21 8.55
N GLU A 38 -4.45 -30.32 9.29
CA GLU A 38 -4.79 -30.36 10.72
C GLU A 38 -4.08 -29.29 11.59
N PRO A 39 -2.77 -29.01 11.43
CA PRO A 39 -2.07 -28.00 12.23
C PRO A 39 -2.59 -26.57 12.03
N VAL A 40 -3.18 -26.26 10.87
CA VAL A 40 -3.66 -24.92 10.52
C VAL A 40 -5.16 -24.80 10.74
N THR A 41 -5.90 -25.87 10.53
CA THR A 41 -7.37 -25.88 10.61
C THR A 41 -7.92 -26.27 11.97
N GLY A 42 -7.10 -26.86 12.86
CA GLY A 42 -7.54 -27.33 14.19
C GLY A 42 -8.62 -28.41 14.07
N TYR A 43 -8.25 -29.55 13.49
CA TYR A 43 -9.20 -30.57 13.00
C TYR A 43 -10.13 -31.10 14.11
N GLU A 44 -11.39 -30.70 14.10
CA GLU A 44 -12.48 -31.37 14.82
C GLU A 44 -13.33 -32.16 13.82
N HIS A 45 -13.60 -33.43 14.11
CA HIS A 45 -14.53 -34.25 13.33
C HIS A 45 -15.97 -33.72 13.52
N GLY A 46 -16.32 -32.67 12.77
CA GLY A 46 -17.70 -32.26 12.58
C GLY A 46 -18.45 -33.44 11.97
N HIS A 47 -19.36 -34.03 12.74
CA HIS A 47 -20.23 -35.10 12.26
C HIS A 47 -21.20 -34.50 11.24
N SER A 48 -20.75 -34.35 9.99
CA SER A 48 -21.59 -33.91 8.91
C SER A 48 -22.74 -34.91 8.77
N PRO A 49 -24.00 -34.46 8.72
CA PRO A 49 -25.15 -35.34 8.48
C PRO A 49 -25.11 -35.96 7.07
N LEU A 50 -24.22 -35.50 6.20
CA LEU A 50 -24.02 -36.00 4.85
C LEU A 50 -22.71 -36.76 4.75
N SER A 51 -22.75 -37.94 4.11
CA SER A 51 -21.54 -38.71 3.83
C SER A 51 -20.60 -37.97 2.88
N VAL A 52 -19.30 -38.20 3.05
CA VAL A 52 -18.25 -37.63 2.18
C VAL A 52 -18.54 -37.95 0.72
N ALA A 53 -18.94 -39.19 0.42
CA ALA A 53 -19.28 -39.63 -0.93
C ALA A 53 -20.44 -38.83 -1.55
N THR A 54 -21.46 -38.47 -0.75
CA THR A 54 -22.57 -37.65 -1.23
C THR A 54 -22.11 -36.23 -1.56
N VAL A 55 -21.28 -35.62 -0.70
CA VAL A 55 -20.75 -34.27 -0.95
C VAL A 55 -19.85 -34.27 -2.18
N THR A 56 -18.90 -35.21 -2.28
CA THR A 56 -18.01 -35.34 -3.44
C THR A 56 -18.79 -35.64 -4.72
N GLY A 57 -19.80 -36.52 -4.66
CA GLY A 57 -20.66 -36.81 -5.79
C GLY A 57 -21.44 -35.56 -6.25
N ALA A 58 -22.01 -34.82 -5.31
CA ALA A 58 -22.76 -33.59 -5.60
C ALA A 58 -21.87 -32.51 -6.23
N THR A 59 -20.64 -32.31 -5.74
CA THR A 59 -19.71 -31.34 -6.30
C THR A 59 -19.25 -31.73 -7.71
N VAL A 60 -18.99 -33.01 -7.96
CA VAL A 60 -18.65 -33.51 -9.30
C VAL A 60 -19.83 -33.32 -10.27
N VAL A 61 -21.06 -33.64 -9.84
CA VAL A 61 -22.26 -33.43 -10.66
C VAL A 61 -22.44 -31.94 -10.99
N ALA A 62 -22.31 -31.06 -10.00
CA ALA A 62 -22.39 -29.61 -10.21
C ALA A 62 -21.32 -29.11 -11.20
N LEU A 63 -20.09 -29.61 -11.09
CA LEU A 63 -19.00 -29.33 -12.02
C LEU A 63 -19.34 -29.77 -13.45
N VAL A 64 -19.82 -31.00 -13.62
CA VAL A 64 -20.19 -31.53 -14.95
C VAL A 64 -21.32 -30.73 -15.57
N ILE A 65 -22.34 -30.35 -14.78
CA ILE A 65 -23.42 -29.47 -15.25
C ILE A 65 -22.85 -28.11 -15.70
N GLY A 66 -21.97 -27.50 -14.90
CA GLY A 66 -21.34 -26.21 -15.23
C GLY A 66 -20.53 -26.28 -16.52
N VAL A 67 -19.70 -27.31 -16.68
CA VAL A 67 -18.92 -27.56 -17.92
C VAL A 67 -19.84 -27.81 -19.11
N GLY A 68 -20.92 -28.57 -18.93
CA GLY A 68 -21.91 -28.83 -19.98
C GLY A 68 -22.60 -27.55 -20.45
N ILE A 69 -23.01 -26.68 -19.51
CA ILE A 69 -23.60 -25.37 -19.82
C ILE A 69 -22.57 -24.50 -20.56
N ALA A 70 -21.33 -24.43 -20.08
CA ALA A 70 -20.28 -23.65 -20.71
C ALA A 70 -20.00 -24.12 -22.15
N TRP A 71 -19.89 -25.43 -22.38
CA TRP A 71 -19.69 -25.97 -23.72
C TRP A 71 -20.89 -25.73 -24.64
N ALA A 72 -22.12 -25.84 -24.13
CA ALA A 72 -23.32 -25.53 -24.91
C ALA A 72 -23.43 -24.04 -25.29
N MET A 73 -22.98 -23.13 -24.41
CA MET A 73 -23.02 -21.68 -24.64
C MET A 73 -21.88 -21.19 -25.54
N TYR A 74 -20.65 -21.62 -25.29
CA TYR A 74 -19.44 -21.08 -25.91
C TYR A 74 -18.79 -22.01 -26.93
N GLY A 75 -18.96 -23.33 -26.79
CA GLY A 75 -18.38 -24.31 -27.71
C GLY A 75 -19.22 -24.57 -28.96
N ARG A 76 -20.56 -24.52 -28.84
CA ARG A 76 -21.49 -24.81 -29.95
C ARG A 76 -21.88 -23.59 -30.78
N LYS A 77 -21.71 -22.37 -30.26
CA LYS A 77 -22.15 -21.13 -30.91
C LYS A 77 -20.99 -20.16 -31.02
N PRO A 78 -20.85 -19.42 -32.14
CA PRO A 78 -19.86 -18.37 -32.23
C PRO A 78 -20.14 -17.29 -31.19
N VAL A 79 -19.13 -16.92 -30.42
CA VAL A 79 -19.22 -15.87 -29.41
C VAL A 79 -19.15 -14.51 -30.12
N PRO A 80 -20.12 -13.61 -29.91
CA PRO A 80 -20.11 -12.30 -30.55
C PRO A 80 -18.90 -11.48 -30.08
N VAL A 81 -18.20 -10.85 -31.03
CA VAL A 81 -17.03 -10.00 -30.78
C VAL A 81 -17.42 -8.74 -30.01
N LEU A 82 -18.60 -8.20 -30.30
CA LEU A 82 -19.16 -7.06 -29.57
C LEU A 82 -20.00 -7.56 -28.40
N ALA A 83 -19.67 -7.07 -27.21
CA ALA A 83 -20.41 -7.35 -26.00
C ALA A 83 -21.89 -6.92 -26.18
N PRO A 84 -22.86 -7.83 -26.03
CA PRO A 84 -24.27 -7.46 -26.00
C PRO A 84 -24.55 -6.47 -24.85
N ARG A 85 -25.58 -5.63 -24.99
CA ARG A 85 -26.10 -4.83 -23.88
C ARG A 85 -26.64 -5.77 -22.80
N GLY A 86 -25.79 -6.08 -21.82
CA GLY A 86 -26.10 -6.98 -20.73
C GLY A 86 -26.88 -6.33 -19.59
N SER A 87 -27.40 -7.16 -18.69
CA SER A 87 -28.04 -6.74 -17.44
C SER A 87 -27.05 -6.00 -16.52
N LEU A 88 -27.56 -5.39 -15.45
CA LEU A 88 -26.72 -4.77 -14.40
C LEU A 88 -25.68 -5.74 -13.85
N LEU A 89 -26.06 -7.00 -13.59
CA LEU A 89 -25.15 -8.05 -13.13
C LEU A 89 -24.06 -8.37 -14.15
N THR A 90 -24.42 -8.41 -15.44
CA THR A 90 -23.43 -8.66 -16.51
C THR A 90 -22.44 -7.50 -16.62
N ARG A 91 -22.90 -6.26 -16.42
CA ARG A 91 -22.02 -5.08 -16.39
C ARG A 91 -21.10 -5.08 -15.18
N ALA A 92 -21.62 -5.43 -14.00
CA ALA A 92 -20.84 -5.55 -12.78
C ALA A 92 -19.77 -6.65 -12.92
N ALA A 93 -20.16 -7.86 -13.34
CA ALA A 93 -19.22 -8.95 -13.56
C ALA A 93 -18.15 -8.63 -14.62
N ARG A 94 -18.50 -7.86 -15.67
CA ARG A 94 -17.54 -7.39 -16.68
C ARG A 94 -16.53 -6.38 -16.14
N ARG A 95 -16.88 -5.64 -15.08
CA ARG A 95 -16.02 -4.65 -14.41
C ARG A 95 -15.47 -5.19 -13.09
N ASP A 96 -15.26 -6.50 -13.00
CA ASP A 96 -14.73 -7.20 -11.82
C ASP A 96 -15.45 -6.80 -10.52
N LEU A 97 -16.78 -6.74 -10.58
CA LEU A 97 -17.66 -6.32 -9.49
C LEU A 97 -17.34 -4.93 -8.92
N PHE A 98 -16.72 -4.04 -9.72
CA PHE A 98 -16.25 -2.71 -9.34
C PHE A 98 -15.16 -2.70 -8.25
N GLN A 99 -14.51 -3.84 -7.98
CA GLN A 99 -13.48 -3.93 -6.95
C GLN A 99 -12.28 -3.02 -7.28
N ASP A 100 -11.82 -3.04 -8.53
CA ASP A 100 -10.72 -2.19 -8.99
C ASP A 100 -11.09 -0.69 -8.92
N ASP A 101 -12.31 -0.32 -9.31
CA ASP A 101 -12.76 1.07 -9.24
C ASP A 101 -12.82 1.60 -7.82
N PHE A 102 -13.34 0.77 -6.90
CA PHE A 102 -13.38 1.10 -5.49
C PHE A 102 -11.97 1.29 -4.94
N ASN A 103 -11.06 0.35 -5.23
CA ASN A 103 -9.66 0.44 -4.83
C ASN A 103 -9.01 1.73 -5.38
N HIS A 104 -9.20 2.01 -6.66
CA HIS A 104 -8.60 3.17 -7.31
C HIS A 104 -9.14 4.49 -6.76
N VAL A 105 -10.45 4.61 -6.52
CA VAL A 105 -11.06 5.84 -6.01
C VAL A 105 -10.77 6.05 -4.53
N VAL A 106 -10.91 5.01 -3.71
CA VAL A 106 -10.83 5.13 -2.26
C VAL A 106 -9.40 5.02 -1.76
N LEU A 107 -8.64 4.03 -2.23
CA LEU A 107 -7.29 3.76 -1.73
C LEU A 107 -6.23 4.51 -2.53
N VAL A 108 -6.22 4.39 -3.87
CA VAL A 108 -5.17 5.00 -4.69
C VAL A 108 -5.28 6.52 -4.69
N ARG A 109 -6.41 7.08 -5.16
CA ARG A 109 -6.59 8.54 -5.17
C ARG A 109 -6.60 9.13 -3.77
N GLY A 110 -7.24 8.45 -2.81
CA GLY A 110 -7.23 8.87 -1.41
C GLY A 110 -5.81 8.97 -0.85
N GLY A 111 -4.99 7.94 -1.08
CA GLY A 111 -3.58 7.92 -0.71
C GLY A 111 -2.76 9.01 -1.40
N GLU A 112 -2.96 9.23 -2.70
CA GLU A 112 -2.27 10.27 -3.46
C GLU A 112 -2.55 11.68 -2.90
N HIS A 113 -3.81 11.98 -2.60
CA HIS A 113 -4.19 13.26 -1.99
C HIS A 113 -3.60 13.43 -0.59
N LEU A 114 -3.59 12.36 0.21
CA LEU A 114 -2.98 12.37 1.54
C LEU A 114 -1.48 12.67 1.43
N THR A 115 -0.75 11.95 0.58
CA THR A 115 0.70 12.16 0.39
C THR A 115 1.00 13.57 -0.12
N ARG A 116 0.24 14.07 -1.10
CA ARG A 116 0.40 15.44 -1.61
C ARG A 116 0.20 16.48 -0.51
N SER A 117 -0.79 16.26 0.37
CA SER A 117 -1.06 17.15 1.49
C SER A 117 0.07 17.12 2.52
N LEU A 118 0.60 15.93 2.83
CA LEU A 118 1.75 15.79 3.73
C LEU A 118 3.00 16.50 3.19
N VAL A 119 3.33 16.31 1.90
CA VAL A 119 4.48 16.99 1.26
C VAL A 119 4.30 18.50 1.26
N TYR A 120 3.08 18.99 1.02
CA TYR A 120 2.79 20.42 1.11
C TYR A 120 2.99 20.98 2.53
N VAL A 121 2.55 20.24 3.55
CA VAL A 121 2.73 20.63 4.96
C VAL A 121 4.21 20.65 5.32
N ASP A 122 4.99 19.66 4.87
CA ASP A 122 6.43 19.60 5.12
C ASP A 122 7.16 20.83 4.54
N HIS A 123 6.98 21.09 3.24
CA HIS A 123 7.58 22.27 2.59
C HIS A 123 7.08 23.62 3.13
N SER A 124 5.83 23.71 3.58
CA SER A 124 5.28 25.00 4.05
C SER A 124 5.61 25.27 5.51
N LEU A 125 5.49 24.26 6.36
CA LEU A 125 5.57 24.40 7.81
C LEU A 125 6.96 24.02 8.31
N VAL A 126 7.47 22.84 7.96
CA VAL A 126 8.77 22.37 8.46
C VAL A 126 9.88 23.21 7.88
N ASP A 127 9.97 23.30 6.55
CA ASP A 127 10.96 24.14 5.89
C ASP A 127 10.76 25.62 6.19
N GLY A 128 9.50 26.05 6.35
CA GLY A 128 9.18 27.42 6.76
C GLY A 128 9.78 27.78 8.12
N VAL A 129 9.66 26.88 9.11
CA VAL A 129 10.26 27.06 10.43
C VAL A 129 11.79 27.03 10.35
N VAL A 130 12.37 26.09 9.61
CA VAL A 130 13.84 25.98 9.48
C VAL A 130 14.42 27.22 8.78
N ASN A 131 13.86 27.63 7.65
CA ASN A 131 14.34 28.81 6.93
C ASN A 131 14.07 30.11 7.71
N GLY A 132 12.93 30.20 8.41
CA GLY A 132 12.60 31.34 9.26
C GLY A 132 13.56 31.48 10.45
N THR A 133 13.94 30.38 11.08
CA THR A 133 14.94 30.40 12.16
C THR A 133 16.31 30.81 11.62
N ALA A 134 16.77 30.26 10.50
CA ALA A 134 18.01 30.68 9.85
C ALA A 134 18.01 32.17 9.46
N ALA A 135 16.91 32.66 8.88
CA ALA A 135 16.76 34.07 8.49
C ALA A 135 16.72 35.01 9.70
N SER A 136 16.08 34.61 10.80
CA SER A 136 16.03 35.43 12.03
C SER A 136 17.39 35.56 12.69
N VAL A 137 18.14 34.45 12.82
CA VAL A 137 19.51 34.44 13.32
C VAL A 137 20.41 35.28 12.42
N GLY A 138 20.38 35.03 11.10
CA GLY A 138 21.19 35.79 10.13
C GLY A 138 20.86 37.29 10.14
N GLY A 139 19.59 37.65 10.26
CA GLY A 139 19.12 39.03 10.37
C GLY A 139 19.59 39.71 11.66
N LEU A 140 19.53 39.00 12.80
CA LEU A 140 20.04 39.49 14.08
C LEU A 140 21.56 39.68 14.04
N SER A 141 22.31 38.70 13.54
CA SER A 141 23.76 38.81 13.34
C SER A 141 24.12 39.97 12.43
N GLY A 142 23.37 40.20 11.34
CA GLY A 142 23.57 41.32 10.44
C GLY A 142 23.36 42.69 11.10
N ARG A 143 22.35 42.80 11.99
CA ARG A 143 22.11 44.03 12.79
C ARG A 143 23.20 44.24 13.84
N LEU A 144 23.58 43.19 14.57
CA LEU A 144 24.66 43.25 15.56
C LEU A 144 25.99 43.65 14.92
N ARG A 145 26.28 43.17 13.70
CA ARG A 145 27.48 43.54 12.94
C ARG A 145 27.56 45.05 12.66
N LYS A 146 26.43 45.74 12.48
CA LYS A 146 26.42 47.20 12.26
C LYS A 146 26.85 48.01 13.49
N LEU A 147 26.74 47.43 14.69
CA LEU A 147 27.25 48.05 15.92
C LEU A 147 28.78 48.03 15.97
N GLN A 148 29.42 47.12 15.22
CA GLN A 148 30.87 47.03 15.07
C GLN A 148 31.34 47.91 13.91
N ASN A 149 31.31 49.23 14.12
CA ASN A 149 31.58 50.22 13.07
C ASN A 149 33.07 50.63 12.95
N GLY A 150 33.96 50.10 13.79
CA GLY A 150 35.40 50.38 13.75
C GLY A 150 35.83 51.76 14.29
N TYR A 151 34.90 52.60 14.72
CA TYR A 151 35.21 53.93 15.25
C TYR A 151 35.48 53.87 16.76
N ALA A 152 36.70 54.24 17.16
CA ALA A 152 37.12 54.26 18.58
C ALA A 152 36.19 55.10 19.48
N ARG A 153 35.61 56.20 18.97
CA ARG A 153 34.65 57.05 19.70
C ARG A 153 33.38 56.29 20.08
N SER A 154 32.82 55.52 19.14
CA SER A 154 31.61 54.72 19.38
C SER A 154 31.88 53.63 20.43
N TYR A 155 33.06 53.01 20.40
CA TYR A 155 33.46 52.04 21.41
C TYR A 155 33.65 52.66 22.79
N ALA A 156 34.30 53.83 22.90
CA ALA A 156 34.47 54.53 24.17
C ALA A 156 33.13 54.83 24.85
N VAL A 157 32.14 55.34 24.09
CA VAL A 157 30.78 55.58 24.62
C VAL A 157 30.12 54.28 25.07
N SER A 158 30.24 53.20 24.30
CA SER A 158 29.67 51.90 24.66
C SER A 158 30.29 51.28 25.92
N MET A 159 31.61 51.42 26.10
CA MET A 159 32.31 50.96 27.31
C MET A 159 31.90 51.76 28.54
N PHE A 160 31.85 53.09 28.42
CA PHE A 160 31.45 53.95 29.53
C PHE A 160 29.99 53.69 29.94
N GLY A 161 29.09 53.56 28.96
CA GLY A 161 27.70 53.18 29.19
C GLY A 161 27.57 51.80 29.84
N GLY A 162 28.32 50.80 29.35
CA GLY A 162 28.35 49.46 29.94
C GLY A 162 28.83 49.46 31.39
N ALA A 163 29.90 50.20 31.71
CA ALA A 163 30.40 50.34 33.07
C ALA A 163 29.36 51.00 34.00
N ALA A 164 28.70 52.06 33.54
CA ALA A 164 27.65 52.72 34.31
C ALA A 164 26.47 51.78 34.63
N VAL A 165 26.03 50.96 33.65
CA VAL A 165 24.97 49.96 33.86
C VAL A 165 25.40 48.90 34.87
N VAL A 166 26.62 48.37 34.77
CA VAL A 166 27.13 47.37 35.73
C VAL A 166 27.19 47.96 37.13
N ILE A 167 27.72 49.17 37.29
CA ILE A 167 27.76 49.86 38.59
C ILE A 167 26.34 50.04 39.14
N ALA A 168 25.40 50.55 38.33
CA ALA A 168 24.02 50.71 38.75
C ALA A 168 23.36 49.38 39.15
N ALA A 169 23.57 48.31 38.38
CA ALA A 169 23.05 46.98 38.67
C ALA A 169 23.61 46.42 39.99
N THR A 170 24.92 46.58 40.23
CA THR A 170 25.55 46.12 41.48
C THR A 170 25.11 46.91 42.70
N LEU A 171 24.87 48.22 42.56
CA LEU A 171 24.31 49.05 43.63
C LEU A 171 22.87 48.67 43.94
N LEU A 172 22.05 48.42 42.90
CA LEU A 172 20.69 47.91 43.06
C LEU A 172 20.66 46.55 43.76
N MET A 173 21.53 45.61 43.38
CA MET A 173 21.62 44.30 44.05
C MET A 173 22.13 44.37 45.49
N ARG A 174 22.87 45.42 45.87
CA ARG A 174 23.30 45.65 47.26
C ARG A 174 22.26 46.38 48.10
N ALA A 175 21.27 47.03 47.47
CA ALA A 175 20.20 47.75 48.13
C ALA A 175 18.96 46.89 48.41
N VAL A 176 18.93 45.65 47.91
CA VAL A 176 17.97 44.58 48.22
C VAL A 176 18.60 43.64 49.24
#